data_AF-A0A9D9IQ48-F1
#
_entry.id   AF-A0A9D9IQ48-F1
#
_cell.length_a   1.000
_cell.length_b   1.000
_cell.length_c   1.000
_cell.angle_alpha   90.00
_cell.angle_beta   90.00
_cell.angle_gamma   90.00
#
_symmetry.space_group_name_H-M   'P 1'
#
loop_
_entity.id
_entity.type
_entity.pdbx_description
1 polymer ?
#
loop_
_entity_poly.entity_id
_entity_poly.type
_entity_poly.pdbx_seq_one_letter_code
_entity_poly.pdbx_strand_id
1 'polypeptide(L)' 'MIDISVTIHDMLSQFGSIDIAESEFKRQINEDDNLKAAFKEWCEEMGYKERDAFRNYCEEYLQDNDSIFDTLSDYNE' A
#
# COMPACT_ATOMS: atom_id res chain seq x y z
N MET A 1 3.84 14.98 8.77
CA MET A 1 2.82 14.51 7.82
C MET A 1 3.21 13.09 7.48
N ILE A 2 2.32 12.12 7.70
CA ILE A 2 2.60 10.72 7.41
C ILE A 2 2.45 10.56 5.90
N ASP A 3 3.51 10.12 5.23
CA ASP A 3 3.47 9.89 3.79
C ASP A 3 3.06 8.43 3.52
N ILE A 4 1.82 8.27 3.05
CA ILE A 4 1.22 6.95 2.87
C ILE A 4 1.90 6.18 1.75
N SER A 5 2.25 6.85 0.64
CA SER A 5 3.02 6.25 -0.45
C SER A 5 4.35 5.66 0.03
N VAL A 6 5.11 6.40 0.83
CA VAL A 6 6.37 5.91 1.40
C VAL A 6 6.14 4.72 2.34
N THR A 7 5.08 4.79 3.17
CA THR A 7 4.74 3.70 4.10
C THR A 7 4.42 2.40 3.36
N ILE A 8 3.62 2.50 2.29
CA ILE A 8 3.27 1.36 1.44
C ILE A 8 4.53 0.78 0.79
N HIS A 9 5.43 1.61 0.25
CA HIS A 9 6.68 1.14 -0.35
C HIS A 9 7.60 0.45 0.65
N ASP A 10 7.74 1.01 1.84
CA ASP A 10 8.54 0.42 2.92
C ASP A 10 8.00 -0.96 3.32
N MET A 11 6.68 -1.11 3.41
CA MET A 11 6.04 -2.39 3.69
C MET A 11 6.26 -3.40 2.58
N LEU A 12 6.10 -3.01 1.32
CA LEU A 12 6.33 -3.91 0.19
C LEU A 12 7.79 -4.35 0.11
N SER A 13 8.74 -3.45 0.38
CA SER A 13 10.17 -3.80 0.45
C SER A 13 10.49 -4.72 1.62
N GLN A 14 9.76 -4.63 2.73
CA GLN A 14 9.97 -5.49 3.91
C GLN A 14 9.34 -6.87 3.76
N PHE A 15 8.10 -6.93 3.28
CA PHE A 15 7.31 -8.16 3.26
C PHE A 15 7.46 -8.95 1.97
N GLY A 16 7.87 -8.32 0.87
CA GLY A 16 8.08 -9.04 -0.38
C GLY A 16 6.78 -9.50 -1.06
N SER A 17 5.61 -9.13 -0.53
CA SER A 17 4.30 -9.56 -1.04
C SER A 17 3.24 -8.50 -0.75
N ILE A 18 2.42 -8.20 -1.75
CA ILE A 18 1.33 -7.21 -1.65
C ILE A 18 0.29 -7.66 -0.62
N ASP A 19 -0.07 -8.94 -0.60
CA ASP A 19 -1.11 -9.47 0.31
C ASP A 19 -0.68 -9.40 1.78
N ILE A 20 0.59 -9.75 2.05
CA ILE A 20 1.18 -9.66 3.39
C ILE A 20 1.30 -8.20 3.81
N ALA A 21 1.82 -7.33 2.92
CA ALA A 21 1.97 -5.92 3.19
C ALA A 21 0.62 -5.22 3.45
N GLU A 22 -0.42 -5.55 2.67
CA GLU A 22 -1.76 -5.01 2.87
C GLU A 22 -2.34 -5.43 4.22
N SER A 23 -2.17 -6.69 4.61
CA SER A 23 -2.63 -7.21 5.89
C SER A 23 -1.97 -6.50 7.07
N GLU A 24 -0.66 -6.33 7.03
CA GLU A 24 0.10 -5.61 8.06
C GLU A 24 -0.23 -4.11 8.06
N PHE A 25 -0.44 -3.50 6.89
CA PHE A 25 -0.88 -2.11 6.79
C PHE A 25 -2.26 -1.89 7.43
N LYS A 26 -3.23 -2.75 7.12
CA LYS A 26 -4.57 -2.71 7.73
C LYS A 26 -4.49 -2.89 9.24
N ARG A 27 -3.61 -3.77 9.72
CA ARG A 27 -3.36 -3.93 11.14
C ARG A 27 -2.82 -2.63 11.76
N GLN A 28 -1.79 -2.02 11.18
CA GLN A 28 -1.23 -0.76 11.68
C GLN A 28 -2.26 0.38 11.68
N ILE A 29 -3.10 0.49 10.64
CA ILE A 29 -4.20 1.48 10.58
C ILE A 29 -5.22 1.27 11.71
N ASN A 30 -5.48 0.03 12.10
CA ASN A 30 -6.40 -0.25 13.19
C ASN A 30 -5.79 0.02 14.57
N GLU A 31 -4.46 -0.02 14.67
CA GLU A 31 -3.71 0.23 15.92
C GLU A 31 -3.31 1.71 16.09
N ASP A 32 -3.17 2.48 15.00
CA ASP A 32 -2.75 3.88 15.00
C ASP A 32 -3.77 4.80 14.28
N ASP A 33 -4.53 5.57 15.08
CA ASP A 33 -5.53 6.52 14.59
C ASP A 33 -4.92 7.65 13.73
N ASN A 34 -3.64 8.02 13.93
CA ASN A 34 -3.00 9.05 13.10
C ASN A 34 -2.69 8.49 11.71
N LEU A 35 -2.18 7.26 11.64
CA LEU A 35 -1.95 6.57 10.37
C LEU A 35 -3.27 6.38 9.62
N LYS A 36 -4.34 6.01 10.32
CA LYS A 36 -5.69 5.91 9.74
C LYS A 36 -6.20 7.23 9.17
N ALA A 37 -6.03 8.33 9.91
CA ALA A 37 -6.44 9.66 9.44
C ALA A 37 -5.65 10.08 8.19
N ALA A 38 -4.33 9.86 8.19
CA ALA A 38 -3.48 10.16 7.04
C ALA A 38 -3.82 9.28 5.82
N PHE A 39 -4.11 7.99 6.04
CA PHE A 39 -4.52 7.07 4.97
C PHE A 39 -5.82 7.51 4.33
N LYS A 40 -6.79 7.94 5.14
CA LYS A 40 -8.06 8.43 4.65
C LYS A 40 -7.91 9.71 3.82
N GLU A 41 -7.17 10.69 4.33
CA GLU A 41 -6.87 11.93 3.61
C GLU A 41 -6.20 11.64 2.27
N TRP A 42 -5.18 10.78 2.28
CA TRP A 42 -4.48 10.35 1.06
C TRP A 42 -5.39 9.61 0.07
N CYS A 43 -6.32 8.77 0.55
CA CYS A 43 -7.32 8.14 -0.32
C CYS A 43 -8.24 9.17 -0.99
N GLU A 44 -8.67 10.20 -0.25
CA GLU A 44 -9.50 11.28 -0.78
C GLU A 44 -8.73 12.13 -1.81
N GLU A 45 -7.45 12.41 -1.56
CA GLU A 45 -6.59 13.17 -2.47
C GLU A 45 -6.29 12.40 -3.77
N MET A 46 -6.03 11.10 -3.68
CA MET A 46 -5.74 10.24 -4.84
C MET A 46 -7.00 9.75 -5.56
N GLY A 47 -8.18 9.88 -4.94
CA GLY A 47 -9.44 9.36 -5.47
C GLY A 47 -9.62 7.84 -5.31
N TYR A 48 -8.86 7.22 -4.40
CA TYR A 48 -8.99 5.79 -4.09
C TYR A 48 -10.09 5.53 -3.06
N LYS A 49 -10.57 4.28 -3.06
CA LYS A 49 -11.45 3.77 -2.00
C LYS A 49 -10.60 3.09 -0.94
N GLU A 50 -10.70 3.52 0.33
CA GLU A 50 -9.92 2.99 1.47
C GLU A 50 -9.77 1.45 1.48
N ARG A 51 -10.83 0.72 1.11
CA ARG A 51 -10.82 -0.76 1.08
C ARG A 51 -9.82 -1.35 0.09
N ASP A 52 -9.70 -0.72 -1.08
CA ASP A 52 -8.95 -1.23 -2.24
C ASP A 52 -7.74 -0.32 -2.56
N ALA A 53 -7.54 0.77 -1.80
CA ALA A 53 -6.56 1.81 -2.11
C ALA A 53 -5.12 1.31 -2.06
N PHE A 54 -4.79 0.45 -1.09
CA PHE A 54 -3.46 -0.14 -0.99
C PHE A 54 -3.10 -0.91 -2.27
N ARG A 55 -3.96 -1.85 -2.65
CA ARG A 55 -3.80 -2.68 -3.84
C ARG A 55 -3.83 -1.85 -5.12
N ASN A 56 -4.81 -0.96 -5.29
CA ASN A 56 -4.92 -0.10 -6.47
C ASN A 56 -3.67 0.76 -6.65
N TYR A 57 -3.15 1.34 -5.56
CA TYR A 57 -1.91 2.10 -5.62
C TYR A 57 -0.71 1.23 -5.96
N CYS A 58 -0.61 0.02 -5.39
CA CYS A 58 0.43 -0.92 -5.78
C CYS A 58 0.35 -1.23 -7.27
N GLU A 59 -0.84 -1.53 -7.80
CA GLU A 59 -1.06 -1.87 -9.22
C GLU A 59 -0.75 -0.69 -10.16
N GLU A 60 -1.16 0.52 -9.82
CA GLU A 60 -0.84 1.71 -10.62
C GLU A 60 0.64 2.10 -10.53
N TYR A 61 1.23 2.00 -9.32
CA TYR A 61 2.65 2.27 -9.12
C TYR A 61 3.54 1.21 -9.80
N LEU A 62 3.12 -0.06 -9.78
CA LEU A 62 3.72 -1.18 -10.52
C LEU A 62 3.75 -0.92 -12.02
N GLN A 63 2.64 -0.41 -12.57
CA GLN A 63 2.55 -0.09 -14.00
C GLN A 63 3.46 1.06 -14.41
N ASP A 64 3.76 2.00 -13.51
CA ASP A 64 4.64 3.15 -13.77
C ASP A 64 6.12 2.85 -13.47
N ASN A 65 6.41 1.93 -12.52
CA ASN A 65 7.75 1.58 -12.02
C ASN A 65 8.07 0.09 -12.23
N ASP A 66 8.24 -0.28 -13.49
CA ASP A 66 8.45 -1.63 -14.10
C ASP A 66 9.61 -2.51 -13.52
N SER A 67 10.29 -2.16 -12.43
CA SER A 67 11.53 -2.88 -12.01
C SER A 67 11.66 -3.29 -10.55
N ILE A 68 10.94 -2.69 -9.60
CA ILE A 68 11.14 -3.00 -8.16
C ILE A 68 10.12 -4.03 -7.67
N PHE A 69 8.91 -4.02 -8.23
CA PHE A 69 7.78 -4.78 -7.72
C PHE A 69 7.37 -5.94 -8.64
N ASP A 70 7.98 -6.07 -9.83
CA ASP A 70 7.74 -7.16 -10.80
C ASP A 70 7.99 -8.55 -10.18
N THR A 71 8.91 -8.64 -9.22
CA THR A 71 9.21 -9.90 -8.49
C THR A 71 8.26 -10.20 -7.33
N LEU A 72 7.36 -9.28 -6.97
CA LEU A 72 6.45 -9.42 -5.82
C LEU A 72 5.10 -10.04 -6.23
N SER A 73 4.83 -10.12 -7.53
CA SER A 73 3.61 -10.70 -8.12
C SER A 73 3.77 -12.18 -8.52
N ASP A 74 4.85 -12.85 -8.10
CA ASP A 74 5.05 -14.29 -8.35
C ASP A 74 4.23 -15.12 -7.35
N TYR A 75 2.90 -15.02 -7.42
CA TYR A 75 1.99 -16.00 -6.82
C TYR A 75 0.66 -16.03 -7.57
N ASN A 76 0.64 -16.74 -8.69
CA ASN A 76 -0.52 -17.53 -9.11
C ASN A 76 -0.13 -18.58 -10.17
N GLU A 77 0.43 -19.72 -9.73
CA GLU A 77 0.25 -21.00 -10.43
C GLU A 77 -0.53 -21.97 -9.53
#